data_AF-A0A5B7IFB5-F1
#
_entry.id   AF-A0A5B7IFB5-F1
#
_cell.length_a   1.000
_cell.length_b   1.000
_cell.length_c   1.000
_cell.angle_alpha   90.00
_cell.angle_beta   90.00
_cell.angle_gamma   90.00
#
_symmetry.space_group_name_H-M   'P 1'
#
loop_
_entity.id
_entity.type
_entity.pdbx_description
1 polymer ?
#
loop_
_entity_poly.entity_id
_entity_poly.type
_entity_poly.pdbx_seq_one_letter_code
_entity_poly.pdbx_strand_id
1 'polypeptide(L)'
;MFLFQVLVFDFAKYENSDLLVKKEMKGEQLGEYFGSALTAADINGDGLSDLVVGSPMYSLPNVADVGIFRTYLSSNVCVTLA
;
A
#
# COMPACT_ATOMS: atom_id res chain seq x y z
N MET A 1 -7.14 17.24 -7.51
CA MET A 1 -6.76 16.02 -8.24
C MET A 1 -6.33 15.01 -7.19
N PHE A 2 -7.09 13.94 -6.97
CA PHE A 2 -6.81 12.97 -5.90
C PHE A 2 -6.01 11.80 -6.46
N LEU A 3 -4.98 11.39 -5.73
CA LEU A 3 -4.20 10.18 -6.00
C LEU A 3 -4.95 8.98 -5.42
N PHE A 4 -4.71 7.79 -5.95
CA PHE A 4 -5.25 6.55 -5.37
C PHE A 4 -4.61 6.28 -4.01
N GLN A 5 -5.38 5.66 -3.10
CA GLN A 5 -4.96 5.43 -1.72
C GLN A 5 -5.37 4.05 -1.22
N VAL A 6 -4.61 3.52 -0.27
CA VAL A 6 -4.89 2.28 0.46
C VAL A 6 -5.06 2.63 1.93
N LEU A 7 -6.15 2.15 2.52
CA LEU A 7 -6.50 2.36 3.93
C LEU A 7 -6.37 1.05 4.69
N VAL A 8 -5.70 1.11 5.84
CA VAL A 8 -5.61 0.00 6.80
C VAL A 8 -6.51 0.35 7.97
N PHE A 9 -7.44 -0.56 8.30
CA PHE A 9 -8.37 -0.41 9.41
C PHE A 9 -7.96 -1.32 10.57
N ASP A 10 -8.20 -0.85 11.79
CA ASP A 10 -8.19 -1.72 12.97
C ASP A 10 -9.63 -2.13 13.30
N PHE A 11 -9.78 -3.34 13.85
CA PHE A 11 -11.10 -3.79 14.26
C PHE A 11 -11.57 -3.01 15.48
N ALA A 12 -12.81 -2.54 15.41
CA ALA A 12 -13.42 -1.78 16.47
C ALA A 12 -13.63 -2.68 17.70
N LYS A 13 -13.18 -2.24 18.88
CA LYS A 13 -13.21 -3.06 20.12
C LYS A 13 -14.62 -3.28 20.69
N TYR A 14 -15.60 -2.51 20.23
CA TYR A 14 -16.97 -2.53 20.74
C TYR A 14 -17.97 -2.68 19.60
N GLU A 15 -19.07 -3.41 19.83
CA GLU A 15 -20.18 -3.47 18.87
C GLU A 15 -20.73 -2.05 18.63
N ASN A 16 -20.95 -1.68 17.36
CA ASN A 16 -21.30 -0.34 16.88
C ASN A 16 -20.22 0.77 17.01
N SER A 17 -18.94 0.42 17.06
CA SER A 17 -17.88 1.42 16.87
C SER A 17 -17.40 1.50 15.42
N ASP A 18 -17.08 2.72 14.97
CA ASP A 18 -16.56 2.95 13.62
C ASP A 18 -15.22 2.22 13.42
N LEU A 19 -14.98 1.76 12.19
CA LEU A 19 -13.66 1.26 11.80
C LEU A 19 -12.66 2.41 11.87
N LEU A 20 -11.64 2.25 12.71
CA LEU A 20 -10.59 3.26 12.85
C LEU A 20 -9.57 3.07 11.74
N VAL A 21 -9.36 4.11 10.92
CA VAL A 21 -8.25 4.15 9.97
C VAL A 21 -6.95 4.23 10.77
N LYS A 22 -6.18 3.15 10.72
CA LYS A 22 -4.87 3.04 11.37
C LYS A 22 -3.75 3.59 10.51
N LYS A 23 -3.87 3.43 9.19
CA LYS A 23 -2.86 3.90 8.24
C LYS A 23 -3.50 4.27 6.90
N GLU A 24 -3.00 5.34 6.31
CA GLU A 24 -3.33 5.79 4.96
C GLU A 24 -2.03 5.81 4.14
N MET A 25 -2.06 5.18 2.96
CA MET A 25 -0.95 5.16 2.01
C MET A 25 -1.44 5.72 0.69
N LYS A 26 -0.65 6.61 0.08
CA LYS A 26 -1.00 7.29 -1.17
C LYS A 26 -0.03 6.88 -2.27
N GLY A 27 -0.56 6.67 -3.47
CA GLY A 27 0.24 6.54 -4.68
C GLY A 27 0.99 7.83 -5.00
N GLU A 28 1.99 7.76 -5.86
CA GLU A 28 2.84 8.91 -6.22
C GLU A 28 2.40 9.59 -7.52
N GLN A 29 1.89 8.80 -8.47
CA GLN A 29 1.49 9.26 -9.79
C GLN A 29 -0.02 9.09 -10.03
N LEU A 30 -0.62 10.06 -10.71
CA LEU A 30 -2.01 9.92 -11.15
C LEU A 30 -2.10 8.82 -12.22
N GLY A 31 -3.04 7.90 -12.05
CA GLY A 31 -3.25 6.83 -13.02
C GLY A 31 -2.29 5.66 -12.87
N GLU A 32 -1.49 5.57 -11.80
CA GLU A 32 -0.62 4.41 -11.56
C GLU A 32 -1.37 3.16 -11.05
N TYR A 33 -2.66 3.29 -10.75
CA TYR A 33 -3.52 2.24 -10.16
C TYR A 33 -2.97 1.68 -8.84
N PHE A 34 -2.47 2.56 -7.97
CA PHE A 34 -2.00 2.22 -6.62
C PHE A 34 -3.10 1.53 -5.82
N GLY A 35 -2.80 0.32 -5.33
CA GLY A 35 -3.78 -0.47 -4.57
C GLY A 35 -4.65 -1.39 -5.43
N SER A 36 -4.35 -1.55 -6.71
CA SER A 36 -5.06 -2.52 -7.59
C SER A 36 -4.82 -3.99 -7.21
N ALA A 37 -3.68 -4.28 -6.58
CA ALA A 37 -3.37 -5.58 -5.98
C ALA A 37 -2.72 -5.37 -4.62
N LEU A 38 -3.08 -6.20 -3.65
CA LEU A 38 -2.59 -6.16 -2.27
C LEU A 38 -2.23 -7.57 -1.82
N THR A 39 -1.13 -7.71 -1.08
CA THR A 39 -0.82 -8.95 -0.37
C THR A 39 -0.17 -8.64 0.98
N ALA A 40 -0.41 -9.49 1.97
CA ALA A 40 0.16 -9.36 3.30
C ALA A 40 0.93 -10.63 3.66
N ALA A 41 2.20 -10.46 4.05
CA ALA A 41 3.08 -11.54 4.45
C ALA A 41 4.21 -10.97 5.32
N ASP A 42 4.80 -11.79 6.18
CA ASP A 42 6.04 -11.44 6.88
C ASP A 42 7.20 -11.54 5.88
N ILE A 43 7.67 -10.40 5.36
CA ILE A 43 8.68 -10.34 4.29
C ILE A 43 10.08 -10.19 4.88
N ASN A 44 10.20 -9.44 5.98
CA ASN A 44 11.47 -9.18 6.63
C ASN A 44 11.85 -10.23 7.71
N GLY A 45 10.94 -11.14 8.06
CA GLY A 45 11.14 -12.20 9.03
C GLY A 45 11.07 -11.72 10.49
N ASP A 46 10.39 -10.61 10.77
CA ASP A 46 10.27 -10.04 12.12
C ASP A 46 9.09 -10.61 12.92
N GLY A 47 8.29 -11.49 12.32
CA GLY A 47 7.12 -12.11 12.92
C GLY A 47 5.85 -11.26 12.84
N LEU A 48 5.89 -10.09 12.20
CA LEU A 48 4.74 -9.26 11.90
C LEU A 48 4.43 -9.31 10.40
N SER A 49 3.16 -9.19 10.04
CA SER A 49 2.79 -9.12 8.62
C SER A 49 3.10 -7.75 8.05
N ASP A 50 3.86 -7.73 6.96
CA ASP A 50 4.09 -6.58 6.11
C ASP A 50 3.02 -6.49 5.01
N LEU A 51 2.92 -5.35 4.35
CA LEU A 51 1.94 -5.11 3.28
C LEU A 51 2.64 -4.77 1.97
N VAL A 52 2.30 -5.45 0.89
CA VAL A 52 2.74 -5.11 -0.47
C VAL A 52 1.56 -4.56 -1.26
N VAL A 53 1.80 -3.45 -1.95
CA VAL A 53 0.84 -2.72 -2.75
C VAL A 53 1.34 -2.60 -4.19
N GLY A 54 0.54 -3.08 -5.14
CA GLY A 54 0.84 -2.97 -6.57
C GLY A 54 0.36 -1.65 -7.19
N SER A 55 1.18 -1.11 -8.09
CA SER A 55 0.86 0.00 -9.01
C SER A 55 1.23 -0.41 -10.45
N PRO A 56 0.39 -1.19 -11.15
CA PRO A 56 0.71 -1.78 -12.44
C PRO A 56 0.85 -0.75 -13.57
N MET A 57 0.29 0.45 -13.42
CA MET A 57 0.34 1.51 -14.44
C MET A 57 1.37 2.60 -14.07
N TYR A 58 2.28 2.30 -13.14
CA TYR A 58 3.36 3.23 -12.80
C TYR A 58 4.29 3.40 -14.00
N SER A 59 4.61 4.65 -14.31
CA SER A 59 5.44 5.01 -15.47
C SER A 59 6.72 5.72 -15.04
N LEU A 60 7.84 5.29 -15.62
CA LEU A 60 9.12 5.99 -15.54
C LEU A 60 9.17 7.11 -16.58
N PRO A 61 10.08 8.10 -16.46
CA PRO A 61 10.12 9.27 -17.36
C PRO A 61 10.15 8.95 -18.86
N ASN A 62 10.72 7.80 -19.26
CA ASN A 62 10.86 7.38 -20.65
C ASN A 62 10.20 6.03 -20.97
N VAL A 63 9.49 5.42 -20.02
CA VAL A 63 8.85 4.10 -20.20
C VAL A 63 7.49 4.12 -19.52
N ALA A 64 6.43 3.98 -20.31
CA ALA A 64 5.05 3.90 -19.81
C ALA A 64 4.75 2.50 -19.26
N ASP A 65 3.87 2.45 -18.26
CA ASP A 65 3.27 1.22 -17.73
C ASP A 65 4.29 0.12 -17.36
N VAL A 66 5.38 0.53 -16.72
CA VAL A 66 6.42 -0.40 -16.20
C VAL A 66 5.82 -1.28 -15.11
N GLY A 67 4.96 -0.67 -14.28
CA GLY A 67 4.41 -1.31 -13.10
C GLY A 67 5.46 -1.44 -11.98
N ILE A 68 5.03 -1.23 -10.74
CA ILE A 68 5.88 -1.40 -9.56
C ILE A 68 5.09 -2.01 -8.41
N PHE A 69 5.81 -2.46 -7.38
CA PHE A 69 5.23 -2.87 -6.11
C PHE A 69 5.94 -2.16 -4.96
N ARG A 70 5.16 -1.59 -4.04
CA ARG A 70 5.65 -0.92 -2.83
C ARG A 70 5.39 -1.82 -1.63
N THR A 71 6.43 -2.08 -0.85
CA THR A 71 6.37 -2.86 0.37
C THR A 71 6.39 -1.93 1.58
N TYR A 72 5.41 -2.06 2.46
CA TYR A 72 5.26 -1.32 3.69
C TYR A 72 5.49 -2.28 4.85
N LEU A 73 6.63 -2.13 5.51
CA LEU A 73 6.98 -2.93 6.67
C LEU A 73 6.18 -2.52 7.90
N SER A 74 5.96 -3.50 8.79
CA SER A 74 5.31 -3.33 10.09
C SER A 74 5.98 -2.22 10.94
N SER A 75 7.29 -2.08 10.80
CA SER A 75 8.16 -1.06 11.45
C SER A 75 8.02 0.37 10.90
N ASN A 76 7.03 0.62 10.03
CA ASN A 76 6.81 1.89 9.30
C ASN A 76 7.87 2.25 8.27
N VAL A 77 8.70 1.30 7.84
CA VAL A 77 9.61 1.47 6.72
C VAL A 77 8.87 1.19 5.40
N CYS A 78 8.95 2.08 4.43
CA CYS A 78 8.44 1.85 3.07
C CYS A 78 9.62 1.59 2.13
N VAL A 79 9.56 0.48 1.40
CA VAL A 79 10.54 0.09 0.39
C VAL A 79 9.82 -0.02 -0.96
N THR A 80 10.25 0.76 -1.95
CA THR A 80 9.73 0.68 -3.32
C THR A 80 10.61 -0.25 -4.14
N LEU A 81 10.01 -1.25 -4.77
CA LEU A 81 10.68 -2.19 -5.67
C LEU A 81 10.10 -1.99 -7.09
N ALA A 82 10.98 -1.87 -8.08
CA ALA A 82 10.66 -1.72 -9.49
C ALA A 82 11.14 -2.96 -10.27
#